data_AF-A0A1I7NMI6-F1
#
_entry.id   AF-A0A1I7NMI6-F1
#
_cell.length_a   1.000
_cell.length_b   1.000
_cell.length_c   1.000
_cell.angle_alpha   90.00
_cell.angle_beta   90.00
_cell.angle_gamma   90.00
#
_symmetry.space_group_name_H-M   'P 1'
#
loop_
_entity.id
_entity.type
_entity.pdbx_description
1 polymer ?
#
loop_
_entity_poly.entity_id
_entity_poly.type
_entity_poly.pdbx_seq_one_letter_code
_entity_poly.pdbx_strand_id
1 'polypeptide(L)'
;MTMKAPKPPAAAALALALALALSGTSTSQAQACLDRRQIQEAVTSGQIMSLDAVLAMAGVDRGAEVLNVQVCDQGGRLVYVIGVLTADGQAQNLVLDAQ
;
A
#
# COMPACT_ATOMS: atom_id res chain seq x y z
N MET A 1 7.86 -25.30 58.44
CA MET A 1 8.41 -26.02 57.28
C MET A 1 8.13 -25.16 56.05
N THR A 2 9.15 -24.52 55.48
CA THR A 2 8.97 -23.64 54.32
C THR A 2 9.80 -24.21 53.17
N MET A 3 9.14 -24.82 52.18
CA MET A 3 9.76 -25.23 50.91
C MET A 3 10.12 -23.98 50.10
N LYS A 4 11.39 -23.86 49.70
CA LYS A 4 11.89 -22.77 48.85
C LYS A 4 12.04 -23.30 47.43
N ALA A 5 11.34 -22.67 46.49
CA ALA A 5 11.18 -23.07 45.10
C ALA A 5 12.50 -23.17 44.31
N PRO A 6 12.59 -24.04 43.29
CA PRO A 6 13.79 -24.19 42.47
C PRO A 6 14.03 -22.96 41.59
N LYS A 7 15.28 -22.49 41.57
CA LYS A 7 15.76 -21.36 40.76
C LYS A 7 15.77 -21.77 39.28
N PRO A 8 15.10 -21.04 38.36
CA PRO A 8 15.04 -21.45 36.97
C PRO A 8 16.42 -21.33 36.31
N PRO A 9 16.85 -22.32 35.51
CA PRO A 9 18.15 -22.33 34.86
C PRO A 9 18.21 -21.29 33.74
N ALA A 10 19.34 -20.58 33.65
CA ALA A 10 19.60 -19.48 32.72
C ALA A 10 19.45 -19.85 31.22
N ALA A 11 19.39 -21.14 30.88
CA ALA A 11 19.21 -21.63 29.52
C ALA A 11 17.81 -21.32 28.94
N ALA A 12 16.77 -21.21 29.78
CA ALA A 12 15.40 -20.94 29.31
C ALA A 12 15.23 -19.49 28.80
N ALA A 13 16.08 -18.55 29.25
CA ALA A 13 16.00 -17.15 28.84
C ALA A 13 16.53 -16.90 27.41
N LEU A 14 17.51 -17.69 26.95
CA LEU A 14 18.07 -17.53 25.60
C LEU A 14 17.13 -18.04 24.49
N ALA A 15 16.40 -19.13 24.75
CA ALA A 15 15.46 -19.68 23.77
C ALA A 15 14.27 -18.73 23.50
N LEU A 16 13.83 -18.00 24.53
CA LEU A 16 12.74 -17.04 24.39
C LEU A 16 13.19 -15.80 23.59
N ALA A 17 14.41 -15.30 23.78
CA ALA A 17 14.91 -14.16 23.03
C ALA A 17 15.03 -14.42 21.51
N LEU A 18 15.29 -15.67 21.10
CA LEU A 18 15.44 -16.02 19.68
C LEU A 18 14.08 -16.12 18.95
N ALA A 19 13.00 -16.44 19.66
CA ALA A 19 11.66 -16.52 19.08
C ALA A 19 11.04 -15.13 18.77
N LEU A 20 11.40 -14.09 19.55
CA LEU A 20 10.94 -12.73 19.29
C LEU A 20 11.66 -12.05 18.12
N ALA A 21 12.87 -12.48 17.76
CA ALA A 21 13.64 -11.88 16.67
C ALA A 21 13.09 -12.21 15.26
N LEU A 22 12.25 -13.26 15.13
CA LEU A 22 11.68 -13.67 13.84
C LEU A 22 10.34 -13.02 13.49
N SER A 23 9.73 -12.26 14.41
CA SER A 23 8.38 -11.71 14.22
C SER A 23 8.37 -10.31 13.59
N GLY A 24 9.53 -9.75 13.25
CA GLY A 24 9.70 -8.30 13.06
C GLY A 24 9.99 -7.80 11.65
N THR A 25 10.17 -8.66 10.64
CA THR A 25 10.34 -8.17 9.26
C THR A 25 8.98 -7.98 8.62
N SER A 26 8.22 -6.99 9.08
CA SER A 26 7.21 -6.37 8.25
C SER A 26 7.98 -5.74 7.08
N THR A 27 8.05 -6.44 5.95
CA THR A 27 8.43 -5.77 4.71
C THR A 27 7.37 -4.71 4.50
N SER A 28 7.74 -3.46 4.78
CA SER A 28 6.99 -2.33 4.28
C SER A 28 7.16 -2.42 2.77
N GLN A 29 6.30 -3.20 2.12
CA GLN A 29 6.30 -3.40 0.69
C GLN A 29 6.07 -2.00 0.13
N ALA A 30 7.15 -1.34 -0.31
CA ALA A 30 7.02 -0.13 -1.09
C ALA A 30 6.05 -0.48 -2.21
N GLN A 31 4.90 0.18 -2.22
CA GLN A 31 3.80 -0.17 -3.11
C GLN A 31 4.35 -0.18 -4.53
N ALA A 32 4.25 -1.32 -5.22
CA ALA A 32 4.94 -1.51 -6.50
C ALA A 32 4.18 -0.72 -7.57
N CYS A 33 4.58 0.52 -7.78
CA CYS A 33 3.99 1.38 -8.80
C CYS A 33 4.61 1.11 -10.16
N LEU A 34 3.75 1.12 -11.18
CA LEU A 34 4.14 0.91 -12.57
C LEU A 34 4.87 2.14 -13.08
N ASP A 35 5.82 1.93 -13.98
CA ASP A 35 6.42 3.00 -14.75
C ASP A 35 5.52 3.44 -15.92
N ARG A 36 5.88 4.55 -16.56
CA ARG A 36 5.08 5.16 -17.64
C ARG A 36 4.90 4.23 -18.84
N ARG A 37 5.89 3.40 -19.18
CA ARG A 37 5.76 2.45 -20.30
C ARG A 37 4.80 1.34 -19.94
N GLN A 38 4.93 0.78 -18.74
CA GLN A 38 4.03 -0.28 -18.27
C GLN A 38 2.58 0.22 -18.19
N ILE A 39 2.36 1.45 -17.72
CA ILE A 39 1.03 2.08 -17.72
C ILE A 39 0.49 2.21 -19.15
N GLN A 40 1.29 2.74 -20.08
CA GLN A 40 0.87 2.88 -21.47
C GLN A 40 0.51 1.53 -22.10
N GLU A 41 1.32 0.50 -21.85
CA GLU A 41 1.08 -0.87 -22.32
C GLU A 41 -0.20 -1.45 -21.72
N ALA A 42 -0.42 -1.30 -20.41
CA ALA A 42 -1.61 -1.78 -19.72
C ALA A 42 -2.90 -1.08 -20.20
N VAL A 43 -2.85 0.22 -20.50
CA VAL A 43 -3.99 0.94 -21.10
C VAL A 43 -4.23 0.45 -22.54
N THR A 44 -3.16 0.32 -23.33
CA THR A 44 -3.27 -0.08 -24.75
C THR A 44 -3.76 -1.52 -24.91
N SER A 45 -3.36 -2.42 -24.00
CA SER A 45 -3.80 -3.81 -23.97
C SER A 45 -5.21 -4.01 -23.39
N GLY A 46 -5.79 -2.97 -22.78
CA GLY A 46 -7.06 -3.04 -22.07
C GLY A 46 -6.97 -3.74 -20.71
N GLN A 47 -5.76 -3.95 -20.18
CA GLN A 47 -5.56 -4.46 -18.82
C GLN A 47 -6.04 -3.46 -17.76
N ILE A 48 -5.89 -2.16 -18.02
CA ILE A 48 -6.45 -1.09 -17.19
C ILE A 48 -7.20 -0.08 -18.06
N MET A 49 -8.22 0.54 -17.47
CA MET A 49 -8.93 1.66 -18.04
C MET A 49 -8.04 2.90 -18.16
N SER A 50 -8.40 3.81 -19.07
CA SER A 50 -7.76 5.12 -19.15
C SER A 50 -8.10 5.98 -17.92
N LEU A 51 -7.21 6.92 -17.58
CA LEU A 51 -7.41 7.83 -16.44
C LEU A 51 -8.75 8.57 -16.52
N ASP A 52 -9.14 9.03 -17.71
CA ASP A 52 -10.40 9.75 -17.90
C ASP A 52 -11.62 8.86 -17.62
N ALA A 53 -11.58 7.58 -18.02
CA ALA A 53 -12.66 6.63 -17.78
C ALA A 53 -12.80 6.34 -16.28
N VAL A 54 -11.68 6.09 -15.59
CA VAL A 54 -11.68 5.84 -14.14
C VAL A 54 -12.23 7.04 -13.37
N LEU A 55 -11.80 8.26 -13.72
CA LEU A 55 -12.30 9.50 -13.10
C LEU A 55 -13.79 9.72 -13.37
N ALA A 56 -14.26 9.46 -14.59
CA ALA A 56 -15.66 9.60 -14.96
C ALA A 56 -16.56 8.62 -14.18
N MET A 57 -16.13 7.37 -14.01
CA MET A 57 -16.86 6.38 -13.22
C MET A 57 -16.90 6.71 -11.72
N ALA A 58 -15.82 7.29 -11.20
CA ALA A 58 -15.75 7.74 -9.81
C ALA A 58 -16.54 9.03 -9.55
N GLY A 59 -17.12 9.65 -10.58
CA GLY A 59 -17.86 10.91 -10.45
C GLY A 59 -16.98 12.08 -10.05
N VAL A 60 -15.67 12.02 -10.35
CA VAL A 60 -14.74 13.10 -10.03
C VAL A 60 -14.98 14.25 -10.99
N ASP A 61 -15.27 15.43 -10.43
CA ASP A 61 -15.45 16.65 -11.20
C ASP A 61 -14.21 16.96 -12.04
N ARG A 62 -14.43 17.30 -13.32
CA ARG A 62 -13.34 17.73 -14.22
C ARG A 62 -12.66 19.04 -13.76
N GLY A 63 -13.22 19.72 -12.75
CA GLY A 63 -12.66 20.93 -12.15
C GLY A 63 -11.67 20.67 -11.02
N ALA A 64 -11.50 19.43 -10.56
CA ALA A 64 -10.46 19.10 -9.59
C ALA A 64 -9.08 19.17 -10.26
N GLU A 65 -8.14 19.87 -9.63
CA GLU A 65 -6.77 19.95 -10.14
C GLU A 65 -6.02 18.66 -9.81
N VAL A 66 -5.59 17.94 -10.84
CA VAL A 66 -4.79 16.71 -10.69
C VAL A 66 -3.33 17.08 -10.51
N LEU A 67 -2.79 16.78 -9.34
CA LEU A 67 -1.41 17.07 -8.97
C LEU A 67 -0.44 15.97 -9.41
N ASN A 68 -0.85 14.71 -9.30
CA ASN A 68 -0.04 13.56 -9.66
C ASN A 68 -0.91 12.34 -9.95
N VAL A 69 -0.40 11.43 -10.79
CA VAL A 69 -1.05 10.18 -11.16
C VAL A 69 -0.04 9.05 -11.10
N GLN A 70 -0.37 8.02 -10.32
CA GLN A 70 0.38 6.76 -10.27
C GLN A 70 -0.58 5.59 -10.47
N VAL A 71 -0.09 4.48 -11.00
CA VAL A 71 -0.79 3.19 -10.98
C VAL A 71 0.06 2.24 -10.16
N CYS A 72 -0.52 1.64 -9.13
CA CYS A 72 0.24 0.78 -8.22
C CYS A 72 -0.44 -0.56 -8.00
N ASP A 73 0.39 -1.59 -7.83
CA ASP A 73 -0.07 -2.87 -7.32
C ASP A 73 -0.35 -2.76 -5.82
N GLN A 74 -1.59 -3.06 -5.44
CA GLN A 74 -2.04 -3.21 -4.07
C GLN A 74 -2.55 -4.63 -3.84
N GLY A 75 -1.60 -5.54 -3.61
CA GLY A 75 -1.91 -6.94 -3.30
C GLY A 75 -2.43 -7.69 -4.52
N GLY A 76 -1.81 -7.49 -5.69
CA GLY A 76 -2.19 -8.13 -6.94
C GLY A 76 -3.29 -7.41 -7.73
N ARG A 77 -3.75 -6.24 -7.27
CA ARG A 77 -4.72 -5.40 -7.97
C ARG A 77 -4.09 -4.08 -8.35
N LEU A 78 -4.29 -3.67 -9.60
CA LEU A 78 -3.86 -2.37 -10.08
C LEU A 78 -4.87 -1.31 -9.65
N VAL A 79 -4.38 -0.25 -9.01
CA VAL A 79 -5.19 0.91 -8.62
C VAL A 79 -4.53 2.20 -9.06
N TYR A 80 -5.34 3.16 -9.47
CA TYR A 80 -4.92 4.54 -9.65
C TYR A 80 -4.80 5.23 -8.30
N VAL A 81 -3.64 5.84 -8.03
CA VAL A 81 -3.42 6.76 -6.89
C VAL A 81 -3.28 8.17 -7.47
N ILE A 82 -4.33 8.95 -7.32
CA ILE A 82 -4.47 10.27 -7.94
C ILE A 82 -4.42 11.34 -6.85
N GLY A 83 -3.37 12.13 -6.85
CA GLY A 83 -3.29 13.31 -5.99
C GLY A 83 -4.14 14.42 -6.60
N VAL A 84 -5.12 14.92 -5.85
CA VAL A 84 -6.00 16.02 -6.27
C VAL A 84 -5.91 17.18 -5.28
N LEU A 85 -6.05 18.40 -5.79
CA LEU A 85 -6.28 19.61 -5.00
C LEU A 85 -7.77 19.98 -5.10
N THR A 86 -8.44 20.00 -3.96
CA THR A 86 -9.85 20.36 -3.86
C THR A 86 -10.04 21.88 -3.92
N ALA A 87 -11.28 22.34 -4.14
CA ALA A 87 -11.59 23.76 -4.24
C ALA A 87 -11.30 24.56 -2.94
N ASP A 88 -11.31 23.89 -1.78
CA ASP A 88 -10.92 24.42 -0.47
C ASP A 88 -9.39 24.36 -0.22
N GLY A 89 -8.61 23.95 -1.22
CA GLY A 89 -7.15 23.95 -1.19
C GLY A 89 -6.53 22.77 -0.44
N GLN A 90 -7.27 21.68 -0.22
CA GLN A 90 -6.76 20.48 0.42
C GLN A 90 -6.19 19.50 -0.61
N ALA A 91 -4.99 18.99 -0.33
CA ALA A 91 -4.39 17.93 -1.11
C ALA A 91 -4.81 16.56 -0.55
N GLN A 92 -5.42 15.72 -1.39
CA GLN A 92 -5.82 14.37 -1.01
C GLN A 92 -5.54 13.36 -2.12
N ASN A 93 -5.39 12.09 -1.74
CA ASN A 93 -5.24 10.99 -2.69
C ASN A 93 -6.58 10.28 -2.89
N LEU A 94 -6.98 10.13 -4.15
CA LEU A 94 -8.04 9.22 -4.56
C LEU A 94 -7.41 7.89 -4.95
N VAL A 95 -7.91 6.79 -4.38
CA VAL A 95 -7.50 5.44 -4.76
C VAL A 95 -8.66 4.78 -5.48
N LEU A 96 -8.51 4.58 -6.79
CA LEU A 96 -9.58 4.09 -7.67
C LEU A 96 -9.14 2.78 -8.33
N ASP A 97 -10.08 1.85 -8.52
CA ASP A 97 -9.80 0.62 -9.25
C ASP A 97 -9.43 0.93 -10.71
N ALA A 98 -8.48 0.19 -11.26
CA ALA A 98 -7.99 0.40 -12.60
C ALA A 98 -8.73 -0.44 -13.67
N GLN A 99 -9.67 -1.32 -13.32
CA GLN A 99 -10.34 -2.28 -14.22
C GLN A 99 -11.85 -2.11 -14.32
#